data_AF-A0A2I0D0N5-F1
#
_entry.id   AF-A0A2I0D0N5-F1
#
_cell.length_a   1.000
_cell.length_b   1.000
_cell.length_c   1.000
_cell.angle_alpha   90.00
_cell.angle_beta   90.00
_cell.angle_gamma   90.00
#
_symmetry.space_group_name_H-M   'P 1'
#
loop_
_entity.id
_entity.type
_entity.pdbx_description
1 polymer ?
#
loop_
_entity_poly.entity_id
_entity_poly.type
_entity_poly.pdbx_seq_one_letter_code
_entity_poly.pdbx_strand_id
1 'polypeptide(L)'
;MTQATEMEIELKEPLIPVEEYLAAGVHIGTQQKSEDMKKFIYRVRGDGLYILDIRETDNRIKTAAKFLSQYEAPNILVVTSRQYGQYPAKKFADTIGAMSATGRFIPGLLTNPVLDGYIEPQVVVVTDPIGDAQVINEAVQCGIPVLALCDTNNMTKFVDLVIPTNNKGRKALSMIYFLLTREMLRLRGISTALT
;
A
#
# COMPACT_ATOMS: atom_id res chain seq x y z
N MET A 1 -30.67 -24.41 -7.79
CA MET A 1 -29.57 -24.22 -6.82
C MET A 1 -28.23 -24.09 -7.55
N THR A 2 -28.17 -23.35 -8.66
CA THR A 2 -27.02 -23.39 -9.59
C THR A 2 -26.41 -22.01 -9.85
N GLN A 3 -27.05 -20.92 -9.41
CA GLN A 3 -26.58 -19.55 -9.64
C GLN A 3 -25.63 -19.01 -8.55
N ALA A 4 -25.60 -19.61 -7.35
CA ALA A 4 -24.70 -19.16 -6.29
C ALA A 4 -23.22 -19.52 -6.57
N THR A 5 -22.98 -20.62 -7.29
CA THR A 5 -21.63 -21.12 -7.56
C THR A 5 -20.90 -20.32 -8.64
N GLU A 6 -21.61 -19.72 -9.61
CA GLU A 6 -20.99 -18.89 -10.66
C GLU A 6 -20.50 -17.54 -10.12
N MET A 7 -21.23 -16.92 -9.17
CA MET A 7 -20.83 -15.66 -8.54
C MET A 7 -19.64 -15.78 -7.57
N GLU A 8 -19.40 -16.97 -7.00
CA GLU A 8 -18.21 -17.22 -6.16
C GLU A 8 -16.93 -17.45 -6.99
N ILE A 9 -17.05 -17.86 -8.25
CA ILE A 9 -15.91 -18.17 -9.12
C ILE A 9 -15.28 -16.90 -9.71
N GLU A 10 -16.05 -15.81 -9.89
CA GLU A 10 -15.51 -14.51 -10.33
C GLU A 10 -14.56 -13.83 -9.32
N LEU A 11 -14.52 -14.29 -8.06
CA LEU A 11 -13.72 -13.67 -6.99
C LEU A 11 -12.29 -14.19 -6.87
N LYS A 12 -11.87 -15.17 -7.68
CA LYS A 12 -10.60 -15.89 -7.45
C LYS A 12 -9.56 -15.81 -8.55
N GLU A 13 -9.74 -14.94 -9.54
CA GLU A 13 -8.61 -14.58 -10.38
C GLU A 13 -7.75 -13.52 -9.67
N PRO A 14 -6.43 -13.78 -9.54
CA PRO A 14 -5.50 -12.78 -9.04
C PRO A 14 -5.46 -11.62 -10.04
N LEU A 15 -5.19 -10.40 -9.54
CA LEU A 15 -5.13 -9.19 -10.38
C LEU A 15 -4.16 -9.35 -11.56
N ILE A 16 -3.11 -10.13 -11.35
CA ILE A 16 -2.04 -10.45 -12.29
C ILE A 16 -1.68 -11.93 -12.07
N PRO A 17 -1.18 -12.65 -13.09
CA PRO A 17 -0.62 -13.99 -12.93
C PRO A 17 0.41 -14.07 -11.78
N VAL A 18 0.41 -15.20 -11.08
CA VAL A 18 1.26 -15.41 -9.90
C VAL A 18 2.75 -15.32 -10.26
N GLU A 19 3.11 -15.68 -11.50
CA GLU A 19 4.48 -15.60 -12.02
C GLU A 19 5.03 -14.16 -11.97
N GLU A 20 4.21 -13.16 -12.23
CA GLU A 20 4.67 -11.76 -12.21
C GLU A 20 4.92 -11.27 -10.78
N TYR A 21 4.06 -11.63 -9.82
CA TYR A 21 4.28 -11.35 -8.40
C TYR A 21 5.58 -11.99 -7.89
N LEU A 22 5.88 -13.20 -8.37
CA LEU A 22 7.14 -13.90 -8.07
C LEU A 22 8.34 -13.19 -8.72
N ALA A 23 8.23 -12.79 -9.99
CA ALA A 23 9.27 -12.09 -10.73
C ALA A 23 9.63 -10.71 -10.16
N ALA A 24 8.63 -10.00 -9.61
CA ALA A 24 8.85 -8.73 -8.92
C ALA A 24 9.42 -8.88 -7.50
N GLY A 25 9.38 -10.09 -6.94
CA GLY A 25 9.90 -10.37 -5.59
C GLY A 25 9.02 -9.86 -4.45
N VAL A 26 7.71 -9.73 -4.68
CA VAL A 26 6.73 -9.23 -3.68
C VAL A 26 6.64 -10.16 -2.47
N HIS A 27 6.77 -11.46 -2.70
CA HIS A 27 6.67 -12.52 -1.69
C HIS A 27 7.90 -12.64 -0.77
N ILE A 28 9.01 -11.98 -1.10
CA ILE A 28 10.27 -12.10 -0.36
C ILE A 28 10.25 -11.09 0.79
N GLY A 29 10.03 -11.57 2.01
CA GLY A 29 10.13 -10.76 3.22
C GLY A 29 11.54 -10.71 3.81
N THR A 30 11.67 -10.20 5.03
CA THR A 30 12.95 -10.13 5.75
C THR A 30 13.21 -11.38 6.60
N GLN A 31 14.35 -11.41 7.30
CA GLN A 31 14.67 -12.43 8.31
C GLN A 31 14.01 -12.16 9.67
N GLN A 32 13.47 -10.97 9.87
CA GLN A 32 12.81 -10.58 11.11
C GLN A 32 11.29 -10.65 10.93
N LYS A 33 10.59 -11.03 12.00
CA LYS A 33 9.13 -11.05 12.04
C LYS A 33 8.60 -10.26 13.24
N SER A 34 7.57 -9.47 12.99
CA SER A 34 6.70 -8.89 14.00
C SER A 34 5.56 -9.85 14.34
N GLU A 35 4.95 -9.68 15.51
CA GLU A 35 3.79 -10.48 15.93
C GLU A 35 2.57 -10.25 15.03
N ASP A 36 2.28 -8.98 14.73
CA ASP A 36 1.12 -8.58 13.93
C ASP A 36 1.15 -9.14 12.51
N MET A 37 2.36 -9.29 11.96
CA MET A 37 2.59 -9.76 10.59
C MET A 37 2.61 -11.28 10.46
N LYS A 38 2.57 -12.04 11.57
CA LYS A 38 2.60 -13.52 11.54
C LYS A 38 1.49 -14.12 10.67
N LYS A 39 0.32 -13.48 10.62
CA LYS A 39 -0.84 -13.95 9.84
C LYS A 39 -0.60 -13.95 8.32
N PHE A 40 0.25 -13.04 7.83
CA PHE A 40 0.54 -12.89 6.39
C PHE A 40 1.72 -13.76 5.91
N ILE A 41 2.39 -14.47 6.83
CA ILE A 41 3.55 -15.29 6.53
C ILE A 41 3.10 -16.71 6.20
N TYR A 42 3.42 -17.18 5.00
CA TYR A 42 3.09 -18.53 4.55
C TYR A 42 4.11 -19.56 5.07
N ARG A 43 5.41 -19.34 4.80
CA ARG A 43 6.48 -20.27 5.20
C ARG A 43 7.83 -19.57 5.33
N VAL A 44 8.80 -20.26 5.93
CA VAL A 44 10.20 -19.82 5.99
C VAL A 44 11.00 -20.56 4.90
N ARG A 45 11.83 -19.83 4.14
CA ARG A 45 12.78 -20.44 3.20
C ARG A 45 13.99 -21.01 3.97
N GLY A 46 14.73 -21.94 3.37
CA GLY A 46 15.98 -22.47 3.94
C GLY A 46 17.02 -21.39 4.30
N ASP A 47 16.99 -20.25 3.61
CA ASP A 47 17.87 -19.09 3.86
C ASP A 47 17.44 -18.23 5.07
N GLY A 48 16.35 -18.58 5.75
CA GLY A 48 15.79 -17.83 6.87
C GLY A 48 14.92 -16.62 6.47
N LEU A 49 14.66 -16.42 5.18
CA LEU A 49 13.73 -15.39 4.70
C LEU A 49 12.28 -15.86 4.86
N TYR A 50 11.43 -14.98 5.40
CA TYR A 50 9.99 -15.22 5.47
C TYR A 50 9.35 -15.00 4.10
N ILE A 51 8.48 -15.93 3.70
CA ILE A 51 7.70 -15.85 2.46
C ILE A 51 6.29 -15.37 2.82
N LEU A 52 5.87 -14.26 2.21
CA LEU A 52 4.52 -13.70 2.33
C LEU A 52 3.52 -14.45 1.43
N ASP A 53 2.27 -14.55 1.87
CA ASP A 53 1.19 -15.10 1.03
C ASP A 53 0.73 -14.07 -0.02
N ILE A 54 0.90 -14.42 -1.29
CA ILE A 54 0.50 -13.60 -2.44
C ILE A 54 -1.02 -13.46 -2.52
N ARG A 55 -1.77 -14.49 -2.11
CA ARG A 55 -3.25 -14.45 -2.16
C ARG A 55 -3.81 -13.44 -1.17
N GLU A 56 -3.26 -13.42 0.05
CA GLU A 56 -3.64 -12.40 1.03
C GLU A 56 -3.22 -11.00 0.58
N THR A 57 -2.05 -10.89 -0.04
CA THR A 57 -1.57 -9.62 -0.63
C THR A 57 -2.56 -9.11 -1.69
N ASP A 58 -2.97 -9.95 -2.63
CA ASP A 58 -3.93 -9.59 -3.69
C ASP A 58 -5.29 -9.14 -3.11
N ASN A 59 -5.81 -9.88 -2.13
CA ASN A 59 -7.03 -9.50 -1.43
C ASN A 59 -6.91 -8.15 -0.73
N ARG A 60 -5.78 -7.89 -0.05
CA ARG A 60 -5.52 -6.60 0.61
C ARG A 60 -5.40 -5.45 -0.38
N ILE A 61 -4.79 -5.67 -1.55
CA ILE A 61 -4.72 -4.68 -2.63
C ILE A 61 -6.12 -4.34 -3.12
N LYS A 62 -6.98 -5.34 -3.37
CA LYS A 62 -8.38 -5.14 -3.78
C LYS A 62 -9.16 -4.33 -2.73
N THR A 63 -9.02 -4.67 -1.45
CA THR A 63 -9.65 -3.93 -0.35
C THR A 63 -9.12 -2.49 -0.26
N ALA A 64 -7.82 -2.29 -0.42
CA ALA A 64 -7.19 -0.97 -0.38
C ALA A 64 -7.62 -0.10 -1.57
N ALA A 65 -7.68 -0.65 -2.78
CA ALA A 65 -8.17 0.07 -3.95
C ALA A 65 -9.64 0.49 -3.78
N LYS A 66 -10.50 -0.39 -3.25
CA LYS A 66 -11.89 -0.06 -2.91
C LYS A 66 -11.97 1.04 -1.86
N PHE A 67 -11.16 0.96 -0.80
CA PHE A 67 -11.11 2.00 0.23
C PHE A 67 -10.69 3.36 -0.34
N LEU A 68 -9.59 3.40 -1.11
CA LEU A 68 -9.09 4.63 -1.72
C LEU A 68 -10.03 5.20 -2.80
N SER A 69 -10.83 4.36 -3.47
CA SER A 69 -11.80 4.82 -4.47
C SER A 69 -12.96 5.64 -3.89
N GLN A 70 -13.22 5.53 -2.59
CA GLN A 70 -14.28 6.28 -1.90
C GLN A 70 -13.90 7.74 -1.65
N TYR A 71 -12.60 8.06 -1.68
CA TYR A 71 -12.08 9.39 -1.44
C TYR A 71 -11.80 10.13 -2.75
N GLU A 72 -11.92 11.46 -2.71
CA GLU A 72 -11.51 12.31 -3.81
C GLU A 72 -9.98 12.31 -3.97
N ALA A 73 -9.51 12.39 -5.22
CA ALA A 73 -8.09 12.38 -5.55
C ALA A 73 -7.22 13.35 -4.72
N PRO A 74 -7.54 14.66 -4.62
CA PRO A 74 -6.68 15.61 -3.91
C PRO A 74 -6.58 15.33 -2.41
N ASN A 75 -7.57 14.66 -1.81
CA ASN A 75 -7.59 14.39 -0.37
C ASN A 75 -6.75 13.15 0.03
N ILE A 76 -6.15 12.47 -0.94
CA ILE A 76 -5.26 11.33 -0.70
C ILE A 76 -3.83 11.86 -0.61
N LEU A 77 -3.16 11.61 0.52
CA LEU A 77 -1.74 11.89 0.68
C LEU A 77 -0.91 10.61 0.58
N VAL A 78 0.03 10.57 -0.35
CA VAL A 78 0.99 9.47 -0.45
C VAL A 78 2.34 9.92 0.09
N VAL A 79 2.84 9.21 1.09
CA VAL A 79 4.11 9.53 1.75
C VAL A 79 5.11 8.40 1.58
N THR A 80 6.35 8.80 1.27
CA THR A 80 7.47 7.87 1.25
C THR A 80 8.80 8.56 1.59
N SER A 81 9.45 8.11 2.66
CA SER A 81 10.84 8.46 2.96
C SER A 81 11.86 7.60 2.22
N ARG A 82 11.45 6.41 1.78
CA ARG A 82 12.31 5.42 1.11
C ARG A 82 12.67 5.85 -0.30
N GLN A 83 13.96 5.90 -0.62
CA GLN A 83 14.45 6.27 -1.96
C GLN A 83 13.84 5.43 -3.09
N TYR A 84 13.66 4.12 -2.89
CA TYR A 84 13.06 3.25 -3.90
C TYR A 84 11.54 3.42 -4.05
N GLY A 85 10.88 3.97 -3.04
CA GLY A 85 9.45 4.27 -3.04
C GLY A 85 9.10 5.64 -3.66
N GLN A 86 10.05 6.58 -3.70
CA GLN A 86 9.81 7.95 -4.19
C GLN A 86 9.27 8.00 -5.62
N TYR A 87 9.92 7.30 -6.55
CA TYR A 87 9.48 7.28 -7.95
C TYR A 87 8.09 6.64 -8.14
N PRO A 88 7.81 5.41 -7.66
CA PRO A 88 6.49 4.81 -7.86
C PRO A 88 5.38 5.56 -7.11
N ALA A 89 5.63 6.08 -5.90
CA ALA A 89 4.65 6.87 -5.15
C ALA A 89 4.31 8.18 -5.86
N LYS A 90 5.32 8.89 -6.39
CA LYS A 90 5.11 10.11 -7.18
C LYS A 90 4.28 9.82 -8.43
N LYS A 91 4.64 8.76 -9.17
CA LYS A 91 3.91 8.39 -10.39
C LYS A 91 2.47 7.96 -10.10
N PHE A 92 2.23 7.25 -8.99
CA PHE A 92 0.89 6.93 -8.51
C PHE A 92 0.09 8.21 -8.24
N ALA A 93 0.68 9.16 -7.52
CA ALA A 93 0.03 10.43 -7.18
C ALA A 93 -0.28 11.26 -8.42
N ASP A 94 0.67 11.39 -9.35
CA ASP A 94 0.50 12.11 -10.62
C ASP A 94 -0.62 11.49 -11.48
N THR A 95 -0.76 10.17 -11.49
CA THR A 95 -1.77 9.47 -12.30
C THR A 95 -3.18 9.64 -11.74
N ILE A 96 -3.31 9.62 -10.41
CA ILE A 96 -4.62 9.71 -9.73
C ILE A 96 -5.03 11.17 -9.51
N GLY A 97 -4.08 12.11 -9.50
CA GLY A 97 -4.26 13.50 -9.07
C GLY A 97 -4.20 13.66 -7.55
N ALA A 98 -3.45 12.79 -6.87
CA ALA A 98 -3.27 12.81 -5.41
C ALA A 98 -2.07 13.67 -4.99
N MET A 99 -2.02 14.05 -3.72
CA MET A 99 -0.87 14.74 -3.15
C MET A 99 0.24 13.73 -2.84
N SER A 100 1.49 14.11 -3.08
CA SER A 100 2.65 13.29 -2.69
C SER A 100 3.66 14.07 -1.86
N ALA A 101 4.08 13.46 -0.74
CA ALA A 101 5.20 13.90 0.07
C ALA A 101 6.32 12.88 -0.07
N THR A 102 7.29 13.18 -0.93
CA THR A 102 8.44 12.30 -1.18
C THR A 102 9.68 12.83 -0.45
N GLY A 103 10.44 11.92 0.16
CA GLY A 103 11.66 12.25 0.90
C GLY A 103 11.43 12.49 2.38
N ARG A 104 12.19 13.41 2.97
CA ARG A 104 12.09 13.70 4.41
C ARG A 104 10.76 14.38 4.69
N PHE A 105 9.92 13.74 5.50
CA PHE A 105 8.69 14.35 5.99
C PHE A 105 9.02 15.48 6.96
N ILE A 106 8.37 16.64 6.76
CA ILE A 106 8.52 17.80 7.63
C ILE A 106 7.53 17.62 8.78
N PRO A 107 7.99 17.51 10.04
CA PRO A 107 7.10 17.43 11.19
C PRO A 107 6.16 18.64 11.26
N GLY A 108 4.88 18.42 11.55
CA GLY A 108 3.89 19.48 11.66
C GLY A 108 3.11 19.75 10.38
N LEU A 109 3.38 19.02 9.29
CA LEU A 109 2.69 19.20 8.01
C LEU A 109 1.19 18.86 8.08
N LEU A 110 0.79 17.96 8.99
CA LEU A 110 -0.61 17.59 9.21
C LEU A 110 -1.26 18.29 10.43
N THR A 111 -0.45 18.80 11.36
CA THR A 111 -0.92 19.28 12.67
C THR A 111 -0.82 20.79 12.85
N ASN A 112 0.09 21.47 12.14
CA ASN A 112 0.34 22.90 12.31
C ASN A 112 -0.24 23.72 11.15
N PRO A 113 -1.36 24.44 11.34
CA PRO A 113 -1.99 25.24 10.28
C PRO A 113 -1.21 26.50 9.89
N VAL A 114 -0.21 26.91 10.68
CA VAL A 114 0.63 28.10 10.38
C VAL A 114 1.72 27.79 9.36
N LEU A 115 1.99 26.50 9.11
CA LEU A 115 3.03 26.08 8.18
C LEU A 115 2.55 26.30 6.72
N ASP A 116 3.38 26.90 5.87
CA ASP A 116 3.03 27.17 4.46
C ASP A 116 2.69 25.90 3.65
N GLY A 117 3.16 24.74 4.09
CA GLY A 117 2.90 23.43 3.47
C GLY A 117 1.84 22.60 4.20
N TYR A 118 1.01 23.22 5.05
CA TYR A 118 -0.04 22.53 5.78
C TYR A 118 -1.03 21.85 4.82
N ILE A 119 -1.34 20.58 5.09
CA ILE A 119 -2.31 19.81 4.31
C ILE A 119 -3.25 19.02 5.23
N GLU A 120 -4.50 18.92 4.79
CA GLU A 120 -5.55 18.17 5.48
C GLU A 120 -6.05 17.01 4.59
N PRO A 121 -5.28 15.92 4.46
CA PRO A 121 -5.75 14.76 3.72
C PRO A 121 -6.82 14.01 4.52
N GLN A 122 -7.74 13.37 3.80
CA GLN A 122 -8.73 12.47 4.39
C GLN A 122 -8.21 11.04 4.54
N VAL A 123 -7.14 10.69 3.84
CA VAL A 123 -6.50 9.38 3.94
C VAL A 123 -5.00 9.50 3.62
N VAL A 124 -4.19 8.75 4.36
CA VAL A 124 -2.74 8.70 4.14
C VAL A 124 -2.31 7.31 3.69
N VAL A 125 -1.50 7.25 2.64
CA VAL A 125 -0.86 6.03 2.13
C VAL A 125 0.64 6.10 2.41
N VAL A 126 1.15 5.14 3.18
CA VAL A 126 2.54 5.09 3.64
C VAL A 126 3.27 3.90 3.01
N THR A 127 4.47 4.12 2.46
CA THR A 127 5.29 3.03 1.89
C THR A 127 6.01 2.20 2.95
N ASP A 128 6.44 2.79 4.06
CA ASP A 128 7.14 2.07 5.11
C ASP A 128 6.81 2.64 6.50
N PRO A 129 6.09 1.89 7.35
CA PRO A 129 5.79 2.33 8.71
C PRO A 129 6.99 2.70 9.57
N ILE A 130 8.16 2.09 9.34
CA ILE A 130 9.36 2.37 10.15
C ILE A 130 9.98 3.71 9.74
N GLY A 131 10.16 3.94 8.44
CA GLY A 131 10.73 5.19 7.91
C GLY A 131 9.78 6.39 8.06
N ASP A 132 8.48 6.15 7.94
CA ASP A 132 7.45 7.19 7.89
C ASP A 132 6.63 7.27 9.20
N ALA A 133 7.19 6.78 10.32
CA ALA A 133 6.53 6.75 11.62
C ALA A 133 6.00 8.14 12.07
N GLN A 134 6.69 9.21 11.68
CA GLN A 134 6.27 10.58 11.98
C GLN A 134 4.89 10.90 11.39
N VAL A 135 4.64 10.47 10.15
CA VAL A 135 3.37 10.69 9.46
C VAL A 135 2.27 9.88 10.12
N ILE A 136 2.56 8.65 10.50
CA ILE A 136 1.61 7.79 11.20
C ILE A 136 1.19 8.44 12.52
N ASN A 137 2.14 8.94 13.31
CA ASN A 137 1.83 9.60 14.58
C ASN A 137 1.00 10.88 14.39
N GLU A 138 1.31 11.70 13.39
CA GLU A 138 0.54 12.91 13.10
C GLU A 138 -0.84 12.59 12.54
N ALA A 139 -0.98 11.59 11.66
CA ALA A 139 -2.26 11.13 11.15
C ALA A 139 -3.18 10.64 12.27
N VAL A 140 -2.64 9.92 13.26
CA VAL A 140 -3.39 9.50 14.47
C VAL A 140 -3.88 10.69 15.28
N GLN A 141 -3.06 11.73 15.45
CA GLN A 141 -3.46 12.94 16.18
C GLN A 141 -4.60 13.67 15.48
N CYS A 142 -4.59 13.69 14.16
CA CYS A 142 -5.64 14.31 13.34
C CYS A 142 -6.85 13.40 13.09
N GLY A 143 -6.80 12.12 13.49
CA GLY A 143 -7.88 11.15 13.24
C GLY A 143 -8.00 10.71 11.78
N ILE A 144 -6.91 10.79 11.01
CA ILE A 144 -6.87 10.44 9.59
C ILE A 144 -6.53 8.95 9.45
N PRO A 145 -7.30 8.16 8.67
CA PRO A 145 -7.02 6.75 8.45
C PRO A 145 -5.71 6.52 7.67
N VAL A 146 -4.98 5.48 8.06
CA VAL A 146 -3.65 5.14 7.54
C VAL A 146 -3.66 3.79 6.82
N LEU A 147 -3.34 3.81 5.53
CA LEU A 147 -2.99 2.64 4.72
C LEU A 147 -1.47 2.51 4.69
N ALA A 148 -0.91 1.33 4.98
CA ALA A 148 0.54 1.14 4.88
C ALA A 148 0.95 -0.15 4.15
N LEU A 149 2.05 -0.04 3.41
CA LEU A 149 2.78 -1.17 2.84
C LEU A 149 3.74 -1.71 3.91
N CYS A 150 3.53 -2.96 4.33
CA CYS A 150 4.26 -3.56 5.45
C CYS A 150 5.01 -4.80 5.02
N ASP A 151 6.29 -4.86 5.35
CA ASP A 151 7.11 -6.07 5.29
C ASP A 151 7.01 -6.83 6.62
N THR A 152 7.61 -8.01 6.71
CA THR A 152 7.50 -8.93 7.85
C THR A 152 8.00 -8.34 9.16
N ASN A 153 8.92 -7.39 9.10
CA ASN A 153 9.53 -6.73 10.26
C ASN A 153 8.82 -5.44 10.69
N ASN A 154 7.82 -4.97 9.94
CA ASN A 154 7.12 -3.74 10.28
C ASN A 154 6.17 -3.97 11.47
N MET A 155 6.05 -2.96 12.33
CA MET A 155 5.01 -2.92 13.34
C MET A 155 3.77 -2.27 12.71
N THR A 156 2.59 -2.83 12.94
CA THR A 156 1.34 -2.30 12.34
C THR A 156 0.55 -1.47 13.34
N LYS A 157 1.22 -0.93 14.36
CA LYS A 157 0.59 -0.07 15.36
C LYS A 157 0.13 1.21 14.67
N PHE A 158 -1.15 1.56 14.84
CA PHE A 158 -1.78 2.72 14.22
C PHE A 158 -1.96 2.67 12.69
N VAL A 159 -1.89 1.48 12.10
CA VAL A 159 -2.21 1.27 10.68
C VAL A 159 -3.58 0.58 10.60
N ASP A 160 -4.53 1.20 9.90
CA ASP A 160 -5.89 0.66 9.76
C ASP A 160 -5.95 -0.46 8.71
N LEU A 161 -5.26 -0.23 7.58
CA LEU A 161 -5.20 -1.21 6.50
C LEU A 161 -3.75 -1.50 6.10
N VAL A 162 -3.39 -2.77 6.27
CA VAL A 162 -2.05 -3.28 5.97
C VAL A 162 -2.07 -4.03 4.65
N ILE A 163 -1.16 -3.66 3.75
CA ILE A 163 -0.84 -4.42 2.54
C ILE A 163 0.50 -5.14 2.79
N PRO A 164 0.50 -6.48 2.96
CA PRO A 164 1.74 -7.22 3.15
C PRO A 164 2.55 -7.20 1.85
N THR A 165 3.75 -6.65 1.86
CA THR A 165 4.62 -6.59 0.68
C THR A 165 6.07 -6.36 1.07
N ASN A 166 6.97 -6.71 0.14
CA ASN A 166 8.38 -6.36 0.24
C ASN A 166 8.60 -4.86 -0.01
N ASN A 167 8.83 -4.10 1.06
CA ASN A 167 9.09 -2.66 1.00
C ASN A 167 10.57 -2.28 0.70
N LYS A 168 11.46 -3.27 0.53
CA LYS A 168 12.87 -3.05 0.17
C LYS A 168 13.13 -3.22 -1.32
N GLY A 169 12.31 -4.00 -2.00
CA GLY A 169 12.44 -4.28 -3.43
C GLY A 169 11.94 -3.12 -4.31
N ARG A 170 12.80 -2.60 -5.19
CA ARG A 170 12.39 -1.58 -6.18
C ARG A 170 11.25 -2.07 -7.08
N LYS A 171 11.36 -3.30 -7.58
CA LYS A 171 10.34 -3.93 -8.45
C LYS A 171 9.05 -4.21 -7.70
N ALA A 172 9.15 -4.75 -6.48
CA ALA A 172 8.01 -5.05 -5.63
C ALA A 172 7.16 -3.79 -5.33
N LEU A 173 7.79 -2.72 -4.83
CA LEU A 173 7.09 -1.45 -4.57
C LEU A 173 6.41 -0.89 -5.83
N SER A 174 7.14 -0.90 -6.96
CA SER A 174 6.60 -0.41 -8.23
C SER A 174 5.38 -1.21 -8.68
N MET A 175 5.41 -2.53 -8.52
CA MET A 175 4.29 -3.41 -8.87
C MET A 175 3.07 -3.15 -7.99
N ILE A 176 3.24 -2.95 -6.69
CA ILE A 176 2.13 -2.68 -5.77
C ILE A 176 1.46 -1.33 -6.09
N TYR A 177 2.25 -0.27 -6.26
CA TYR A 177 1.70 1.04 -6.65
C TYR A 177 1.04 1.00 -8.02
N PHE A 178 1.61 0.25 -8.98
CA PHE A 178 1.00 0.05 -10.29
C PHE A 178 -0.37 -0.66 -10.18
N LEU A 179 -0.43 -1.75 -9.43
CA LEU A 179 -1.66 -2.50 -9.17
C LEU A 179 -2.73 -1.65 -8.48
N LEU A 180 -2.35 -0.91 -7.44
CA LEU A 180 -3.24 0.02 -6.75
C LEU A 180 -3.78 1.08 -7.71
N THR A 181 -2.91 1.68 -8.54
CA THR A 181 -3.32 2.68 -9.54
C THR A 181 -4.34 2.09 -10.51
N ARG A 182 -4.02 0.91 -11.08
CA ARG A 182 -4.86 0.25 -12.07
C ARG A 182 -6.24 -0.09 -11.51
N GLU A 183 -6.29 -0.68 -10.32
CA GLU A 183 -7.57 -1.04 -9.70
C GLU A 183 -8.36 0.19 -9.26
N MET A 184 -7.71 1.25 -8.78
CA MET A 184 -8.40 2.51 -8.47
C MET A 184 -9.02 3.15 -9.72
N LEU A 185 -8.28 3.21 -10.83
CA LEU A 185 -8.79 3.75 -12.10
C LEU A 185 -9.94 2.91 -12.65
N ARG A 186 -9.82 1.57 -12.57
CA ARG A 186 -10.87 0.64 -12.95
C ARG A 186 -12.15 0.89 -12.15
N LEU A 187 -12.06 1.06 -10.83
CA LEU A 187 -13.19 1.35 -9.96
C LEU A 187 -13.81 2.72 -10.23
N ARG A 188 -13.00 3.71 -10.62
CA ARG A 188 -13.48 5.05 -11.03
C ARG A 188 -14.04 5.09 -12.46
N GLY A 189 -13.93 4.01 -13.23
CA GLY A 189 -14.41 3.93 -14.61
C GLY A 189 -13.59 4.74 -15.62
N ILE A 190 -12.35 5.12 -15.27
CA ILE A 190 -11.46 5.89 -16.16
C ILE A 190 -10.64 4.90 -16.98
N SER A 191 -10.91 4.80 -18.29
CA SER A 191 -10.10 3.99 -19.19
C SER A 191 -8.81 4.75 -19.55
N THR A 192 -7.68 4.24 -19.09
CA THR A 192 -6.33 4.71 -19.46
C THR A 192 -5.60 3.55 -20.12
N ALA A 193 -4.46 3.77 -20.78
CA ALA A 193 -3.60 2.70 -21.32
C ALA A 193 -3.12 1.65 -20.28
N LEU A 194 -3.41 1.87 -18.99
CA LEU A 194 -3.09 0.99 -17.87
C LEU A 194 -4.26 0.05 -17.50
N THR A 195 -5.48 0.34 -17.96
CA THR A 195 -6.75 -0.34 -17.60
C THR A 195 -7.29 -1.08 -18.81
#